data_AF-A0A1H6HL75-F1
#
_entry.id   AF-A0A1H6HL75-F1
#
_cell.length_a   1.000
_cell.length_b   1.000
_cell.length_c   1.000
_cell.angle_alpha   90.00
_cell.angle_beta   90.00
_cell.angle_gamma   90.00
#
_symmetry.space_group_name_H-M   'P 1'
#
loop_
_entity.id
_entity.type
_entity.pdbx_description
1 polymer ?
#
loop_
_entity_poly.entity_id
_entity_poly.type
_entity_poly.pdbx_seq_one_letter_code
_entity_poly.pdbx_strand_id
1 'polypeptide(L)'
;MKKINSIISSVVCTLTLTAVPFSASAAEEKVYGTMNIPYADFYKAEIEDAYEVDAVSSATTKGKWGMNGKGEIVEGTYNNGNGTILGVNFPVEVSADDVDALKEKYGFAAIDSKPTAYKEVSLSGDSLSVSKLVDTDGEQTVDGSATVSTNSYYGDYQIKVTGYPENTVLYGVIVNTKEDDHYAMRHLENIWRNGSYAWSAGIKTVEYHGNHVSYEDYESSKGKTVTSVTFITLDGYTTVNVGEQYLPIRFAGEVKAEDASAGTGKTALSITGFPEDYKKVITADEGLNVTETEISYTDAKPGKYTVNVEDESGKYAPMTAQFILSTNDVPVKFSDGKLTAADGFTDEDKANFLNNLATVDINDTSYKATGSKTIKLFKEDGSIDFDVTVSDAKVFENNGTYNITLNSTGYNAPYSFEVKNDVQNTTAATTAKTTKTTKKTTKTTTSASNSPKTGVNGMALPLAVLAFAGATAFVLRKKND
;
A
#
# COMPACT_ATOMS: atom_id res chain seq x y z
N MET A 1 3.56 69.53 32.99
CA MET A 1 4.42 70.72 33.22
C MET A 1 5.01 70.65 34.62
N LYS A 2 6.27 71.12 34.77
CA LYS A 2 7.18 71.17 35.94
C LYS A 2 7.85 69.82 36.27
N LYS A 3 9.02 69.49 35.69
CA LYS A 3 10.40 70.00 35.86
C LYS A 3 10.95 69.83 37.29
N ILE A 4 11.89 68.89 37.44
CA ILE A 4 12.98 68.95 38.41
C ILE A 4 14.27 68.56 37.66
N ASN A 5 15.23 69.47 37.64
CA ASN A 5 16.61 69.30 37.18
C ASN A 5 17.53 69.09 38.40
N SER A 6 18.52 68.22 38.28
CA SER A 6 19.79 68.21 39.05
C SER A 6 20.76 67.30 38.28
N ILE A 7 21.69 67.77 37.46
CA ILE A 7 23.02 68.37 37.72
C ILE A 7 24.04 67.38 38.32
N ILE A 8 24.95 66.92 37.43
CA ILE A 8 26.41 66.67 37.52
C ILE A 8 26.92 65.50 38.39
N SER A 9 27.55 64.51 37.73
CA SER A 9 29.01 64.31 37.83
C SER A 9 29.53 63.35 36.77
N SER A 10 30.42 63.85 35.91
CA SER A 10 31.17 63.15 34.88
C SER A 10 32.44 62.55 35.48
N VAL A 11 32.56 61.22 35.49
CA VAL A 11 33.82 60.50 35.71
C VAL A 11 34.27 59.93 34.38
N VAL A 12 35.34 60.50 33.84
CA VAL A 12 36.11 59.93 32.73
C VAL A 12 36.98 58.83 33.32
N CYS A 13 36.63 57.57 33.05
CA CYS A 13 37.50 56.44 33.35
C CYS A 13 38.22 56.04 32.06
N THR A 14 39.49 56.41 31.95
CA THR A 14 40.41 55.93 30.92
C THR A 14 40.67 54.44 31.12
N LEU A 15 39.99 53.61 30.35
CA LEU A 15 40.32 52.18 30.22
C LEU A 15 41.50 52.03 29.27
N THR A 16 42.65 51.66 29.83
CA THR A 16 43.81 51.16 29.10
C THR A 16 43.44 49.83 28.44
N LEU A 17 43.37 49.82 27.11
CA LEU A 17 43.28 48.61 26.29
C LEU A 17 44.56 47.77 26.46
N THR A 18 44.56 46.86 27.43
CA THR A 18 45.45 45.70 27.41
C THR A 18 44.88 44.71 26.39
N ALA A 19 45.54 44.60 25.24
CA ALA A 19 45.23 43.62 24.22
C ALA A 19 45.32 42.21 24.81
N VAL A 20 44.16 41.62 25.08
CA VAL A 20 44.03 40.18 25.26
C VAL A 20 44.31 39.55 23.89
N PRO A 21 45.21 38.57 23.76
CA PRO A 21 45.38 37.90 22.48
C PRO A 21 44.05 37.23 22.13
N PHE A 22 43.41 37.74 21.08
CA PHE A 22 42.39 37.02 20.33
C PHE A 22 43.08 35.73 19.87
N SER A 23 42.86 34.62 20.57
CA SER A 23 43.05 33.33 19.93
C SER A 23 42.00 33.30 18.83
N ALA A 24 42.44 33.56 17.61
CA ALA A 24 41.70 33.16 16.43
C ALA A 24 41.47 31.64 16.61
N SER A 25 40.24 31.26 16.95
CA SER A 25 39.78 29.90 16.73
C SER A 25 40.11 29.62 15.26
N ALA A 26 40.95 28.61 15.01
CA ALA A 26 41.13 28.12 13.66
C ALA A 26 39.72 27.89 13.08
N ALA A 27 39.43 28.43 11.90
CA ALA A 27 38.25 28.01 11.18
C ALA A 27 38.46 26.52 10.91
N GLU A 28 37.69 25.67 11.60
CA GLU A 28 37.69 24.24 11.37
C GLU A 28 37.46 24.01 9.87
N GLU A 29 38.40 23.37 9.20
CA GLU A 29 38.28 23.03 7.79
C GLU A 29 37.07 22.09 7.64
N LYS A 30 36.06 22.52 6.89
CA LYS A 30 34.83 21.75 6.68
C LYS A 30 34.93 20.93 5.40
N VAL A 31 34.46 19.68 5.46
CA VAL A 31 34.46 18.74 4.34
C VAL A 31 33.03 18.29 4.08
N TYR A 32 32.63 18.30 2.82
CA TYR A 32 31.34 17.75 2.39
C TYR A 32 31.50 16.29 1.95
N GLY A 33 30.51 15.47 2.27
CA GLY A 33 30.48 14.06 1.84
C GLY A 33 29.10 13.45 1.97
N THR A 34 28.97 12.17 1.67
CA THR A 34 27.81 11.35 2.04
C THR A 34 28.20 10.36 3.12
N MET A 35 27.28 10.02 4.02
CA MET A 35 27.52 8.99 5.04
C MET A 35 26.21 8.29 5.42
N ASN A 36 26.34 7.12 6.05
CA ASN A 36 25.21 6.41 6.64
C ASN A 36 24.82 7.06 7.97
N ILE A 37 23.59 7.52 8.08
CA ILE A 37 23.01 8.16 9.27
C ILE A 37 21.87 7.28 9.78
N PRO A 38 21.97 6.70 11.00
CA PRO A 38 20.87 5.96 11.61
C PRO A 38 19.59 6.80 11.69
N TYR A 39 18.42 6.16 11.63
CA TYR A 39 17.15 6.91 11.68
C TYR A 39 16.99 7.74 12.95
N ALA A 40 17.41 7.19 14.10
CA ALA A 40 17.37 7.89 15.37
C ALA A 40 18.11 9.24 15.26
N ASP A 41 19.34 9.23 14.75
CA ASP A 41 20.14 10.45 14.56
C ASP A 41 19.59 11.35 13.45
N PHE A 42 19.13 10.76 12.34
CA PHE A 42 18.62 11.51 11.19
C PHE A 42 17.39 12.37 11.55
N TYR A 43 16.48 11.79 12.35
CA TYR A 43 15.25 12.45 12.77
C TYR A 43 15.36 13.22 14.08
N LYS A 44 16.33 12.91 14.95
CA LYS A 44 16.45 13.50 16.29
C LYS A 44 16.20 15.01 16.30
N ALA A 45 16.96 15.76 15.51
CA ALA A 45 16.78 17.21 15.44
C ALA A 45 15.50 17.63 14.71
N GLU A 46 15.03 16.85 13.73
CA GLU A 46 13.81 17.12 12.95
C GLU A 46 12.54 17.13 13.83
N ILE A 47 12.48 16.21 14.80
CA ILE A 47 11.34 16.04 15.73
C ILE A 47 11.69 16.53 17.15
N GLU A 48 12.72 17.34 17.29
CA GLU A 48 13.12 17.98 18.56
C GLU A 48 13.37 16.99 19.72
N ASP A 49 13.92 15.82 19.39
CA ASP A 49 14.24 14.73 20.32
C ASP A 49 13.00 14.22 21.09
N ALA A 50 11.81 14.31 20.47
CA ALA A 50 10.56 13.87 21.09
C ALA A 50 10.55 12.38 21.44
N TYR A 51 11.19 11.54 20.61
CA TYR A 51 11.37 10.09 20.80
C TYR A 51 12.50 9.57 19.90
N GLU A 52 13.01 8.38 20.19
CA GLU A 52 14.03 7.72 19.37
C GLU A 52 13.39 6.98 18.19
N VAL A 53 13.82 7.30 16.97
CA VAL A 53 13.30 6.65 15.75
C VAL A 53 14.15 5.42 15.43
N ASP A 54 13.71 4.26 15.91
CA ASP A 54 14.46 3.02 15.77
C ASP A 54 14.54 2.47 14.34
N ALA A 55 15.59 1.69 14.10
CA ALA A 55 15.75 0.87 12.90
C ALA A 55 14.61 -0.14 12.75
N VAL A 56 14.13 -0.35 11.52
CA VAL A 56 12.95 -1.18 11.25
C VAL A 56 13.32 -2.47 10.55
N SER A 57 12.96 -3.61 11.16
CA SER A 57 12.88 -4.88 10.43
C SER A 57 11.71 -4.74 9.46
N SER A 58 11.99 -4.77 8.15
CA SER A 58 10.98 -4.46 7.15
C SER A 58 9.66 -5.19 7.38
N ALA A 59 8.54 -4.46 7.41
CA ALA A 59 7.19 -5.04 7.40
C ALA A 59 6.82 -5.75 6.09
N THR A 60 7.79 -5.97 5.19
CA THR A 60 7.59 -6.57 3.88
C THR A 60 8.50 -7.79 3.67
N THR A 61 8.11 -8.65 2.74
CA THR A 61 8.78 -9.93 2.44
C THR A 61 10.28 -9.77 2.15
N LYS A 62 11.05 -10.83 2.44
CA LYS A 62 12.51 -10.92 2.20
C LYS A 62 12.92 -10.36 0.83
N GLY A 63 13.82 -9.38 0.83
CA GLY A 63 14.48 -8.84 -0.36
C GLY A 63 14.22 -7.35 -0.63
N LYS A 64 13.05 -6.80 -0.26
CA LYS A 64 12.72 -5.39 -0.56
C LYS A 64 13.63 -4.39 0.17
N TRP A 65 14.07 -4.72 1.38
CA TRP A 65 15.01 -3.92 2.15
C TRP A 65 16.39 -3.78 1.47
N GLY A 66 16.73 -4.68 0.55
CA GLY A 66 17.97 -4.66 -0.22
C GLY A 66 17.84 -3.97 -1.58
N MET A 67 16.64 -3.47 -1.92
CA MET A 67 16.37 -2.75 -3.16
C MET A 67 16.63 -1.25 -2.96
N ASN A 68 17.86 -0.91 -2.57
CA ASN A 68 18.31 0.45 -2.22
C ASN A 68 19.20 1.10 -3.30
N GLY A 69 19.30 0.49 -4.47
CA GLY A 69 19.96 1.06 -5.64
C GLY A 69 19.14 2.15 -6.32
N LYS A 70 19.74 2.78 -7.33
CA LYS A 70 19.12 3.88 -8.08
C LYS A 70 17.84 3.43 -8.79
N GLY A 71 16.74 4.15 -8.56
CA GLY A 71 15.40 3.85 -9.09
C GLY A 71 14.67 2.71 -8.36
N GLU A 72 15.26 2.17 -7.30
CA GLU A 72 14.66 1.09 -6.52
C GLU A 72 13.79 1.61 -5.36
N ILE A 73 13.06 0.71 -4.71
CA ILE A 73 11.96 1.07 -3.79
C ILE A 73 12.42 1.78 -2.51
N VAL A 74 13.66 1.54 -2.07
CA VAL A 74 14.25 2.15 -0.87
C VAL A 74 15.59 2.79 -1.20
N GLU A 75 15.69 3.39 -2.40
CA GLU A 75 16.83 4.20 -2.80
C GLU A 75 17.23 5.18 -1.68
N GLY A 76 18.54 5.35 -1.45
CA GLY A 76 19.05 6.24 -0.41
C GLY A 76 19.05 5.66 1.01
N THR A 77 18.57 4.43 1.21
CA THR A 77 18.66 3.75 2.51
C THR A 77 19.90 2.86 2.64
N TYR A 78 20.28 2.53 3.88
CA TYR A 78 21.23 1.45 4.17
C TYR A 78 20.67 0.45 5.19
N ASN A 79 21.17 -0.77 5.13
CA ASN A 79 20.62 -1.91 5.87
C ASN A 79 21.74 -2.79 6.46
N ASN A 80 21.37 -3.69 7.37
CA ASN A 80 22.30 -4.60 8.04
C ASN A 80 22.55 -5.93 7.30
N GLY A 81 22.08 -6.07 6.06
CA GLY A 81 22.15 -7.34 5.30
C GLY A 81 21.22 -8.46 5.81
N ASN A 82 20.46 -8.23 6.88
CA ASN A 82 19.64 -9.23 7.57
C ASN A 82 18.15 -8.83 7.66
N GLY A 83 17.69 -7.91 6.82
CA GLY A 83 16.28 -7.52 6.76
C GLY A 83 15.89 -6.25 7.51
N THR A 84 16.86 -5.52 8.06
CA THR A 84 16.60 -4.28 8.81
C THR A 84 17.17 -3.08 8.06
N ILE A 85 16.34 -2.09 7.78
CA ILE A 85 16.79 -0.77 7.34
C ILE A 85 17.18 0.02 8.58
N LEU A 86 18.42 0.52 8.59
CA LEU A 86 19.01 1.20 9.74
C LEU A 86 18.86 2.72 9.67
N GLY A 87 18.75 3.27 8.46
CA GLY A 87 18.65 4.70 8.21
C GLY A 87 18.92 5.04 6.75
N VAL A 88 19.53 6.19 6.53
CA VAL A 88 19.76 6.74 5.18
C VAL A 88 21.23 7.02 4.89
N ASN A 89 21.62 6.96 3.63
CA ASN A 89 22.88 7.51 3.14
C ASN A 89 22.61 8.93 2.62
N PHE A 90 23.08 9.96 3.34
CA PHE A 90 22.68 11.34 3.08
C PHE A 90 23.88 12.29 3.03
N PRO A 91 23.81 13.42 2.29
CA PRO A 91 24.87 14.42 2.29
C PRO A 91 25.05 15.11 3.65
N VAL A 92 26.30 15.34 4.03
CA VAL A 92 26.69 15.95 5.30
C VAL A 92 27.84 16.95 5.14
N GLU A 93 27.91 17.87 6.09
CA GLU A 93 29.08 18.72 6.36
C GLU A 93 29.71 18.28 7.68
N VAL A 94 31.02 17.99 7.66
CA VAL A 94 31.78 17.49 8.83
C VAL A 94 33.06 18.29 9.03
N SER A 95 33.64 18.23 10.23
CA SER A 95 35.02 18.69 10.44
C SER A 95 36.00 17.78 9.71
N ALA A 96 37.05 18.34 9.10
CA ALA A 96 38.14 17.57 8.50
C ALA A 96 38.80 16.60 9.49
N ASP A 97 38.82 16.96 10.78
CA ASP A 97 39.38 16.13 11.86
C ASP A 97 38.54 14.87 12.14
N ASP A 98 37.24 14.90 11.85
CA ASP A 98 36.31 13.77 12.09
C ASP A 98 36.24 12.80 10.91
N VAL A 99 36.76 13.19 9.73
CA VAL A 99 36.58 12.45 8.47
C VAL A 99 37.01 10.99 8.57
N ASP A 100 38.17 10.70 9.17
CA ASP A 100 38.68 9.33 9.22
C ASP A 100 37.86 8.44 10.17
N ALA A 101 37.40 8.99 11.30
CA ALA A 101 36.50 8.28 12.20
C ALA A 101 35.13 8.01 11.56
N LEU A 102 34.60 8.99 10.82
CA LEU A 102 33.32 8.87 10.12
C LEU A 102 33.39 7.93 8.92
N LYS A 103 34.54 7.84 8.23
CA LYS A 103 34.79 6.83 7.19
C LYS A 103 34.68 5.41 7.75
N GLU A 104 35.33 5.15 8.88
CA GLU A 104 35.37 3.82 9.50
C GLU A 104 34.00 3.42 10.06
N LYS A 105 33.34 4.30 10.81
CA LYS A 105 32.11 3.97 11.54
C LYS A 105 30.83 4.11 10.71
N TYR A 106 30.79 5.08 9.79
CA TYR A 106 29.57 5.48 9.10
C TYR A 106 29.71 5.49 7.57
N GLY A 107 30.87 5.04 7.04
CA GLY A 107 31.08 4.95 5.60
C GLY A 107 31.11 6.31 4.89
N PHE A 108 31.64 7.34 5.55
CA PHE A 108 31.78 8.67 4.95
C PHE A 108 32.56 8.63 3.62
N ALA A 109 32.05 9.31 2.59
CA ALA A 109 32.68 9.47 1.29
C ALA A 109 32.65 10.96 0.89
N ALA A 110 33.82 11.57 0.72
CA ALA A 110 33.94 12.97 0.34
C ALA A 110 33.38 13.25 -1.06
N ILE A 111 32.83 14.45 -1.24
CA ILE A 111 32.34 14.95 -2.52
C ILE A 111 32.97 16.32 -2.84
N ASP A 112 33.12 16.61 -4.13
CA ASP A 112 33.87 17.78 -4.59
C ASP A 112 33.07 19.09 -4.59
N SER A 113 31.76 19.03 -4.30
CA SER A 113 30.85 20.18 -4.35
C SER A 113 29.93 20.21 -3.15
N LYS A 114 29.69 21.42 -2.62
CA LYS A 114 28.69 21.67 -1.59
C LYS A 114 27.29 21.26 -2.09
N PRO A 115 26.57 20.35 -1.38
CA PRO A 115 25.19 20.01 -1.70
C PRO A 115 24.22 21.17 -1.44
N THR A 116 23.08 21.17 -2.14
CA THR A 116 21.94 22.05 -1.85
C THR A 116 21.28 21.70 -0.51
N ALA A 117 21.13 20.40 -0.23
CA ALA A 117 20.57 19.90 1.01
C ALA A 117 21.57 18.98 1.71
N TYR A 118 21.91 19.28 2.97
CA TYR A 118 22.86 18.48 3.77
C TYR A 118 22.55 18.60 5.26
N LYS A 119 23.14 17.73 6.08
CA LYS A 119 23.10 17.85 7.55
C LYS A 119 24.49 18.18 8.09
N GLU A 120 24.56 19.04 9.09
CA GLU A 120 25.80 19.25 9.83
C GLU A 120 25.99 18.11 10.82
N VAL A 121 27.18 17.54 10.82
CA VAL A 121 27.52 16.39 11.67
C VAL A 121 28.79 16.69 12.44
N SER A 122 28.74 16.38 13.74
CA SER A 122 29.91 16.44 14.62
C SER A 122 30.03 15.15 15.42
N LEU A 123 31.28 14.78 15.71
CA LEU A 123 31.59 13.61 16.53
C LEU A 123 32.19 14.07 17.87
N SER A 124 31.56 13.68 18.97
CA SER A 124 32.11 13.90 20.32
C SER A 124 32.36 12.55 20.98
N GLY A 125 33.60 12.06 20.84
CA GLY A 125 33.96 10.70 21.22
C GLY A 125 33.27 9.67 20.34
N ASP A 126 32.33 8.91 20.91
CA ASP A 126 31.50 7.94 20.18
C ASP A 126 30.09 8.48 19.86
N SER A 127 29.72 9.66 20.37
CA SER A 127 28.40 10.24 20.15
C SER A 127 28.36 11.03 18.86
N LEU A 128 27.43 10.66 17.98
CA LEU A 128 27.10 11.42 16.78
C LEU A 128 26.10 12.52 17.15
N SER A 129 26.29 13.73 16.61
CA SER A 129 25.29 14.79 16.64
C SER A 129 24.98 15.20 15.21
N VAL A 130 23.70 15.19 14.86
CA VAL A 130 23.20 15.47 13.51
C VAL A 130 22.17 16.59 13.58
N SER A 131 22.32 17.62 12.76
CA SER A 131 21.44 18.80 12.74
C SER A 131 20.08 18.53 12.05
N LYS A 132 19.16 19.51 12.12
CA LYS A 132 18.08 19.65 11.13
C LYS A 132 18.70 19.82 9.73
N LEU A 133 17.94 19.54 8.67
CA LEU A 133 18.40 19.75 7.31
C LEU A 133 18.81 21.21 7.10
N VAL A 134 20.02 21.41 6.59
CA VAL A 134 20.44 22.67 6.00
C VAL A 134 19.97 22.67 4.55
N ASP A 135 18.94 23.47 4.29
CA ASP A 135 18.36 23.69 2.97
C ASP A 135 18.82 25.05 2.45
N THR A 136 19.71 25.06 1.46
CA THR A 136 20.26 26.32 0.92
C THR A 136 19.26 27.12 0.09
N ASP A 137 18.27 26.46 -0.48
CA ASP A 137 17.24 27.07 -1.32
C ASP A 137 16.01 27.48 -0.49
N GLY A 138 15.95 26.99 0.75
CA GLY A 138 14.90 27.26 1.71
C GLY A 138 13.69 26.35 1.51
N GLU A 139 13.00 26.09 2.62
CA GLU A 139 11.85 25.19 2.63
C GLU A 139 10.77 25.61 1.62
N GLN A 140 10.42 24.66 0.74
CA GLN A 140 9.33 24.85 -0.21
C GLN A 140 8.02 24.43 0.44
N THR A 141 7.04 25.33 0.46
CA THR A 141 5.66 25.00 0.84
C THR A 141 4.79 24.92 -0.40
N VAL A 142 4.07 23.82 -0.57
CA VAL A 142 3.16 23.59 -1.69
C VAL A 142 1.76 23.23 -1.19
N ASP A 143 0.75 23.62 -1.97
CA ASP A 143 -0.63 23.21 -1.69
C ASP A 143 -0.87 21.80 -2.23
N GLY A 144 -1.53 20.98 -1.41
CA GLY A 144 -1.95 19.64 -1.76
C GLY A 144 -3.26 19.29 -1.07
N SER A 145 -3.51 17.99 -0.98
CA SER A 145 -4.64 17.44 -0.23
C SER A 145 -4.28 16.05 0.27
N ALA A 146 -5.00 15.58 1.28
CA ALA A 146 -4.88 14.21 1.71
C ALA A 146 -6.23 13.57 2.02
N THR A 147 -6.26 12.25 1.96
CA THR A 147 -7.36 11.45 2.49
C THR A 147 -6.85 10.54 3.61
N VAL A 148 -7.65 10.39 4.66
CA VAL A 148 -7.36 9.49 5.79
C VAL A 148 -8.26 8.26 5.68
N SER A 149 -7.65 7.08 5.78
CA SER A 149 -8.33 5.79 5.91
C SER A 149 -7.96 5.14 7.23
N THR A 150 -8.96 4.63 7.95
CA THR A 150 -8.80 3.79 9.15
C THR A 150 -8.90 2.29 8.83
N ASN A 151 -9.10 1.96 7.54
CA ASN A 151 -9.20 0.60 7.02
C ASN A 151 -8.00 0.28 6.12
N SER A 152 -6.80 0.26 6.72
CA SER A 152 -5.57 -0.10 6.02
C SER A 152 -5.09 -1.49 6.40
N TYR A 153 -4.43 -2.18 5.46
CA TYR A 153 -3.73 -3.43 5.74
C TYR A 153 -2.41 -3.20 6.48
N TYR A 154 -1.83 -2.00 6.37
CA TYR A 154 -0.45 -1.68 6.76
C TYR A 154 -0.34 -0.90 8.07
N GLY A 155 -1.46 -0.47 8.66
CA GLY A 155 -1.45 0.33 9.87
C GLY A 155 -2.86 0.64 10.36
N ASP A 156 -2.93 1.42 11.43
CA ASP A 156 -4.18 1.93 11.95
C ASP A 156 -4.73 3.09 11.13
N TYR A 157 -3.82 3.91 10.62
CA TYR A 157 -4.10 5.01 9.72
C TYR A 157 -3.32 4.80 8.44
N GLN A 158 -3.93 5.18 7.32
CA GLN A 158 -3.24 5.42 6.07
C GLN A 158 -3.67 6.76 5.52
N ILE A 159 -2.70 7.65 5.31
CA ILE A 159 -2.90 8.92 4.64
C ILE A 159 -2.41 8.82 3.20
N LYS A 160 -3.21 9.27 2.24
CA LYS A 160 -2.80 9.41 0.84
C LYS A 160 -2.68 10.88 0.49
N VAL A 161 -1.46 11.34 0.28
CA VAL A 161 -1.12 12.75 0.01
C VAL A 161 -1.04 12.98 -1.50
N THR A 162 -1.53 14.13 -1.94
CA THR A 162 -1.37 14.68 -3.29
C THR A 162 -0.52 15.95 -3.21
N GLY A 163 0.26 16.24 -4.26
CA GLY A 163 1.23 17.35 -4.22
C GLY A 163 2.55 17.01 -3.52
N TYR A 164 2.75 15.75 -3.14
CA TYR A 164 4.05 15.25 -2.66
C TYR A 164 5.10 15.29 -3.79
N PRO A 165 6.40 15.43 -3.47
CA PRO A 165 7.44 15.48 -4.49
C PRO A 165 7.54 14.12 -5.22
N GLU A 166 7.33 14.15 -6.54
CA GLU A 166 7.39 12.98 -7.41
C GLU A 166 8.74 12.86 -8.12
N ASN A 167 9.07 11.65 -8.58
CA ASN A 167 10.31 11.36 -9.34
C ASN A 167 11.61 11.74 -8.62
N THR A 168 11.57 11.78 -7.28
CA THR A 168 12.72 12.02 -6.42
C THR A 168 12.81 10.96 -5.33
N VAL A 169 13.97 10.90 -4.68
CA VAL A 169 14.22 10.01 -3.54
C VAL A 169 13.78 10.71 -2.27
N LEU A 170 12.92 10.05 -1.50
CA LEU A 170 12.54 10.50 -0.16
C LEU A 170 13.54 9.92 0.82
N TYR A 171 14.19 10.75 1.63
CA TYR A 171 15.08 10.29 2.70
C TYR A 171 14.37 10.28 4.05
N GLY A 172 13.40 11.19 4.21
CA GLY A 172 12.50 11.18 5.33
C GLY A 172 11.16 11.80 4.99
N VAL A 173 10.13 11.33 5.70
CA VAL A 173 8.81 11.95 5.72
C VAL A 173 8.42 12.23 7.17
N ILE A 174 7.78 13.37 7.41
CA ILE A 174 7.28 13.77 8.73
C ILE A 174 5.82 14.19 8.55
N VAL A 175 4.92 13.58 9.32
CA VAL A 175 3.51 13.99 9.39
C VAL A 175 3.35 14.98 10.54
N ASN A 176 2.86 16.17 10.24
CA ASN A 176 2.73 17.26 11.21
C ASN A 176 1.26 17.48 11.57
N THR A 177 1.00 17.74 12.84
CA THR A 177 -0.36 18.00 13.33
C THR A 177 -0.57 19.46 13.71
N LYS A 178 -1.84 19.84 13.80
CA LYS A 178 -2.28 21.14 14.34
C LYS A 178 -1.85 21.33 15.79
N GLU A 179 -1.68 20.23 16.51
CA GLU A 179 -1.23 20.19 17.90
C GLU A 179 0.29 20.28 18.07
N ASP A 180 1.04 20.53 16.97
CA ASP A 180 2.50 20.65 16.95
C ASP A 180 3.23 19.33 17.27
N ASP A 181 2.58 18.20 16.99
CA ASP A 181 3.23 16.88 17.04
C ASP A 181 3.83 16.52 15.67
N HIS A 182 4.99 15.85 15.70
CA HIS A 182 5.73 15.43 14.53
C HIS A 182 5.98 13.92 14.52
N TYR A 183 5.47 13.26 13.49
CA TYR A 183 5.57 11.80 13.34
C TYR A 183 6.54 11.44 12.21
N ALA A 184 7.72 10.94 12.57
CA ALA A 184 8.76 10.52 11.65
C ALA A 184 8.41 9.18 10.99
N MET A 185 8.50 9.10 9.67
CA MET A 185 8.04 7.94 8.88
C MET A 185 9.22 7.20 8.26
N ARG A 186 9.26 5.87 8.37
CA ARG A 186 10.39 5.04 7.94
C ARG A 186 10.09 4.26 6.65
N HIS A 187 11.12 3.94 5.89
CA HIS A 187 10.98 3.13 4.67
C HIS A 187 10.54 1.70 4.97
N LEU A 188 9.63 1.16 4.15
CA LEU A 188 9.03 -0.18 4.27
C LEU A 188 8.26 -0.46 5.56
N GLU A 189 8.19 0.51 6.47
CA GLU A 189 7.32 0.51 7.64
C GLU A 189 6.14 1.45 7.40
N ASN A 190 6.45 2.71 7.08
CA ASN A 190 5.44 3.76 6.95
C ASN A 190 5.34 4.35 5.55
N ILE A 191 6.46 4.50 4.85
CA ILE A 191 6.52 5.12 3.53
C ILE A 191 6.18 4.07 2.46
N TRP A 192 5.03 4.25 1.80
CA TRP A 192 4.55 3.41 0.71
C TRP A 192 4.54 4.16 -0.62
N ARG A 193 4.12 3.49 -1.69
CA ARG A 193 4.12 4.03 -3.04
C ARG A 193 2.97 5.02 -3.27
N ASN A 194 3.12 5.87 -4.28
CA ASN A 194 2.07 6.77 -4.80
C ASN A 194 1.48 7.69 -3.72
N GLY A 195 2.36 8.34 -2.94
CA GLY A 195 1.98 9.28 -1.89
C GLY A 195 1.24 8.66 -0.72
N SER A 196 1.36 7.35 -0.49
CA SER A 196 0.68 6.66 0.60
C SER A 196 1.61 6.48 1.79
N TYR A 197 1.14 6.83 2.99
CA TYR A 197 1.87 6.66 4.25
C TYR A 197 0.95 6.01 5.26
N ALA A 198 1.43 5.00 5.99
CA ALA A 198 0.61 4.28 6.97
C ALA A 198 1.39 4.03 8.26
N TRP A 199 0.69 3.99 9.38
CA TRP A 199 1.30 3.67 10.67
C TRP A 199 0.25 3.08 11.61
N SER A 200 0.72 2.29 12.56
CA SER A 200 -0.10 1.79 13.66
C SER A 200 -0.06 2.77 14.82
N ALA A 201 -1.17 2.90 15.54
CA ALA A 201 -1.26 3.66 16.79
C ALA A 201 -1.66 2.74 17.98
N GLY A 202 -1.29 1.46 17.87
CA GLY A 202 -1.43 0.46 18.93
C GLY A 202 -2.68 -0.40 18.88
N ILE A 203 -3.57 -0.26 17.88
CA ILE A 203 -4.71 -1.16 17.70
C ILE A 203 -4.33 -2.31 16.77
N LYS A 204 -3.66 -2.02 15.65
CA LYS A 204 -3.09 -3.04 14.76
C LYS A 204 -1.59 -3.18 15.02
N THR A 205 -1.17 -4.19 15.77
CA THR A 205 0.25 -4.41 16.09
C THR A 205 0.96 -5.41 15.18
N VAL A 206 0.19 -6.06 14.29
CA VAL A 206 0.70 -7.01 13.29
C VAL A 206 0.06 -6.69 11.95
N GLU A 207 0.88 -6.54 10.91
CA GLU A 207 0.40 -6.29 9.55
C GLU A 207 0.02 -7.58 8.80
N TYR A 208 -0.54 -7.44 7.60
CA TYR A 208 -1.13 -8.54 6.84
C TYR A 208 -0.17 -9.71 6.53
N HIS A 209 1.13 -9.48 6.38
CA HIS A 209 2.13 -10.52 6.14
C HIS A 209 2.70 -11.12 7.44
N GLY A 210 2.17 -10.72 8.61
CA GLY A 210 2.53 -11.27 9.92
C GLY A 210 3.71 -10.58 10.60
N ASN A 211 4.21 -9.46 10.06
CA ASN A 211 5.28 -8.71 10.71
C ASN A 211 4.72 -7.80 11.81
N HIS A 212 5.48 -7.64 12.89
CA HIS A 212 5.19 -6.64 13.91
C HIS A 212 5.52 -5.25 13.39
N VAL A 213 4.62 -4.31 13.64
CA VAL A 213 4.81 -2.90 13.30
C VAL A 213 5.13 -2.09 14.55
N SER A 214 6.07 -1.16 14.43
CA SER A 214 6.41 -0.22 15.52
C SER A 214 5.29 0.81 15.65
N TYR A 215 4.75 1.00 16.85
CA TYR A 215 3.54 1.81 17.05
C TYR A 215 3.64 2.81 18.20
N GLU A 216 4.57 2.61 19.12
CA GLU A 216 4.71 3.36 20.36
C GLU A 216 4.85 4.87 20.08
N ASP A 217 5.71 5.22 19.12
CA ASP A 217 5.96 6.60 18.67
C ASP A 217 4.72 7.29 18.08
N TYR A 218 3.78 6.51 17.55
CA TYR A 218 2.60 7.02 16.88
C TYR A 218 1.33 6.88 17.72
N GLU A 219 1.41 6.33 18.93
CA GLU A 219 0.24 6.10 19.78
C GLU A 219 -0.50 7.41 20.09
N SER A 220 0.24 8.50 20.29
CA SER A 220 -0.32 9.83 20.53
C SER A 220 -1.06 10.43 19.33
N SER A 221 -0.97 9.84 18.13
CA SER A 221 -1.61 10.37 16.93
C SER A 221 -3.14 10.20 16.94
N LYS A 222 -3.69 9.34 17.81
CA LYS A 222 -5.13 9.07 17.92
C LYS A 222 -5.88 10.36 18.29
N GLY A 223 -6.80 10.80 17.43
CA GLY A 223 -7.61 11.99 17.67
C GLY A 223 -6.90 13.31 17.40
N LYS A 224 -5.74 13.30 16.72
CA LYS A 224 -5.02 14.50 16.28
C LYS A 224 -5.46 14.93 14.88
N THR A 225 -5.10 16.16 14.49
CA THR A 225 -5.44 16.69 13.17
C THR A 225 -4.18 16.93 12.36
N VAL A 226 -3.95 16.14 11.31
CA VAL A 226 -2.84 16.35 10.37
C VAL A 226 -3.12 17.61 9.55
N THR A 227 -2.11 18.47 9.41
CA THR A 227 -2.22 19.74 8.66
C THR A 227 -1.23 19.81 7.51
N SER A 228 -0.07 19.17 7.65
CA SER A 228 0.94 19.10 6.60
C SER A 228 1.76 17.82 6.66
N VAL A 229 2.47 17.55 5.56
CA VAL A 229 3.46 16.48 5.49
C VAL A 229 4.74 17.05 4.91
N THR A 230 5.83 16.94 5.65
CA THR A 230 7.17 17.41 5.26
C THR A 230 7.99 16.27 4.68
N PHE A 231 8.63 16.54 3.56
CA PHE A 231 9.47 15.62 2.79
C PHE A 231 10.92 16.12 2.82
N ILE A 232 11.86 15.23 3.15
CA ILE A 232 13.29 15.49 3.11
C ILE A 232 13.87 14.82 1.86
N THR A 233 14.43 15.63 0.96
CA THR A 233 14.99 15.19 -0.32
C THR A 233 16.40 15.78 -0.51
N LEU A 234 17.08 15.43 -1.61
CA LEU A 234 18.35 16.09 -1.97
C LEU A 234 18.17 17.54 -2.47
N ASP A 235 16.94 17.94 -2.80
CA ASP A 235 16.60 19.29 -3.23
C ASP A 235 16.18 20.18 -2.03
N GLY A 236 16.15 19.63 -0.82
CA GLY A 236 15.73 20.35 0.39
C GLY A 236 14.42 19.85 0.99
N TYR A 237 13.80 20.70 1.80
CA TYR A 237 12.48 20.46 2.37
C TYR A 237 11.39 20.76 1.34
N THR A 238 10.41 19.85 1.24
CA THR A 238 9.11 20.15 0.65
C THR A 238 8.03 19.87 1.68
N THR A 239 7.29 20.88 2.10
CA THR A 239 6.14 20.75 3.00
C THR A 239 4.85 20.91 2.22
N VAL A 240 4.05 19.86 2.20
CA VAL A 240 2.74 19.85 1.55
C VAL A 240 1.68 20.21 2.57
N ASN A 241 0.98 21.32 2.38
CA ASN A 241 -0.22 21.64 3.14
C ASN A 241 -1.38 20.77 2.64
N VAL A 242 -1.99 20.00 3.55
CA VAL A 242 -3.07 19.05 3.20
C VAL A 242 -4.43 19.46 3.75
N GLY A 243 -4.53 20.66 4.33
CA GLY A 243 -5.70 21.09 5.10
C GLY A 243 -5.87 20.28 6.40
N GLU A 244 -7.00 20.45 7.08
CA GLU A 244 -7.26 19.74 8.34
C GLU A 244 -7.77 18.31 8.08
N GLN A 245 -6.95 17.33 8.45
CA GLN A 245 -7.25 15.91 8.31
C GLN A 245 -7.27 15.24 9.68
N TYR A 246 -8.46 15.10 10.24
CA TYR A 246 -8.65 14.46 11.54
C TYR A 246 -8.31 12.96 11.47
N LEU A 247 -7.64 12.44 12.50
CA LEU A 247 -7.33 11.03 12.68
C LEU A 247 -8.34 10.41 13.65
N PRO A 248 -9.41 9.75 13.18
CA PRO A 248 -10.48 9.28 14.05
C PRO A 248 -9.98 8.25 15.06
N ILE A 249 -10.48 8.31 16.30
CA ILE A 249 -10.07 7.39 17.36
C ILE A 249 -10.57 5.99 17.02
N ARG A 250 -9.62 5.05 16.86
CA ARG A 250 -9.92 3.62 16.71
C ARG A 250 -10.11 2.98 18.09
N PHE A 251 -10.98 1.99 18.16
CA PHE A 251 -11.34 1.28 19.39
C PHE A 251 -11.63 -0.19 19.10
N ALA A 252 -11.60 -1.03 20.13
CA ALA A 252 -11.85 -2.46 20.05
C ALA A 252 -13.36 -2.79 20.03
N GLY A 253 -14.07 -2.28 19.02
CA GLY A 253 -15.46 -2.61 18.74
C GLY A 253 -15.62 -3.69 17.66
N GLU A 254 -16.84 -4.16 17.49
CA GLU A 254 -17.18 -5.12 16.45
C GLU A 254 -18.59 -4.87 15.89
N VAL A 255 -18.70 -4.96 14.56
CA VAL A 255 -19.98 -5.00 13.83
C VAL A 255 -20.00 -6.31 13.03
N LYS A 256 -21.05 -7.11 13.21
CA LYS A 256 -21.25 -8.39 12.52
C LYS A 256 -22.66 -8.47 11.96
N ALA A 257 -22.78 -8.90 10.72
CA ALA A 257 -24.05 -9.22 10.09
C ALA A 257 -24.04 -10.70 9.67
N GLU A 258 -25.16 -11.39 9.88
CA GLU A 258 -25.28 -12.81 9.48
C GLU A 258 -25.70 -12.93 8.00
N ASP A 259 -25.16 -13.92 7.31
CA ASP A 259 -25.59 -14.27 5.95
C ASP A 259 -27.04 -14.78 5.95
N ALA A 260 -27.75 -14.57 4.84
CA ALA A 260 -29.15 -14.98 4.72
C ALA A 260 -29.53 -15.32 3.27
N SER A 261 -30.80 -15.68 3.05
CA SER A 261 -31.34 -15.89 1.71
C SER A 261 -31.74 -14.57 1.05
N ALA A 262 -31.49 -14.47 -0.25
CA ALA A 262 -31.97 -13.37 -1.10
C ALA A 262 -33.51 -13.38 -1.23
N GLY A 263 -34.08 -12.29 -1.74
CA GLY A 263 -35.52 -12.06 -1.86
C GLY A 263 -36.04 -11.17 -0.74
N THR A 264 -37.14 -11.54 -0.10
CA THR A 264 -37.73 -10.78 1.02
C THR A 264 -37.45 -11.50 2.33
N GLY A 265 -36.82 -10.82 3.29
CA GLY A 265 -36.36 -11.44 4.52
C GLY A 265 -35.73 -10.49 5.52
N LYS A 266 -35.08 -11.08 6.51
CA LYS A 266 -34.35 -10.38 7.57
C LYS A 266 -33.22 -11.24 8.11
N THR A 267 -32.18 -10.58 8.62
CA THR A 267 -31.00 -11.21 9.23
C THR A 267 -30.50 -10.40 10.44
N ALA A 268 -29.72 -11.03 11.31
CA ALA A 268 -29.24 -10.42 12.54
C ALA A 268 -28.06 -9.47 12.28
N LEU A 269 -28.03 -8.36 13.03
CA LEU A 269 -26.89 -7.45 13.17
C LEU A 269 -26.46 -7.42 14.63
N SER A 270 -25.15 -7.48 14.88
CA SER A 270 -24.56 -7.36 16.21
C SER A 270 -23.56 -6.20 16.22
N ILE A 271 -23.78 -5.25 17.11
CA ILE A 271 -22.92 -4.08 17.32
C ILE A 271 -22.47 -4.11 18.79
N THR A 272 -21.18 -4.30 19.04
CA THR A 272 -20.63 -4.48 20.40
C THR A 272 -19.31 -3.75 20.59
N GLY A 273 -18.97 -3.42 21.85
CA GLY A 273 -17.70 -2.77 22.19
C GLY A 273 -17.57 -1.30 21.77
N PHE A 274 -18.68 -0.62 21.48
CA PHE A 274 -18.69 0.80 21.13
C PHE A 274 -18.59 1.68 22.39
N PRO A 275 -17.82 2.78 22.36
CA PRO A 275 -17.81 3.78 23.43
C PRO A 275 -19.21 4.34 23.73
N GLU A 276 -19.45 4.72 24.98
CA GLU A 276 -20.75 5.27 25.42
C GLU A 276 -21.11 6.59 24.72
N ASP A 277 -20.10 7.40 24.37
CA ASP A 277 -20.27 8.68 23.69
C ASP A 277 -20.29 8.56 22.15
N TYR A 278 -20.22 7.35 21.59
CA TYR A 278 -20.32 7.11 20.15
C TYR A 278 -21.77 7.31 19.67
N LYS A 279 -21.98 8.30 18.80
CA LYS A 279 -23.30 8.64 18.25
C LYS A 279 -23.54 7.89 16.95
N LYS A 280 -24.11 6.69 17.05
CA LYS A 280 -24.27 5.77 15.91
C LYS A 280 -25.21 6.34 14.84
N VAL A 281 -24.70 6.43 13.62
CA VAL A 281 -25.48 6.57 12.39
C VAL A 281 -25.26 5.28 11.60
N ILE A 282 -26.32 4.48 11.48
CA ILE A 282 -26.25 3.17 10.81
C ILE A 282 -26.83 3.32 9.41
N THR A 283 -26.02 3.00 8.40
CA THR A 283 -26.42 2.99 6.99
C THR A 283 -26.16 1.61 6.40
N ALA A 284 -26.88 1.28 5.34
CA ALA A 284 -26.73 0.02 4.62
C ALA A 284 -26.88 0.27 3.12
N ASP A 285 -26.44 -0.68 2.32
CA ASP A 285 -26.64 -0.65 0.87
C ASP A 285 -28.13 -0.49 0.49
N GLU A 286 -28.38 0.01 -0.73
CA GLU A 286 -29.73 0.30 -1.23
C GLU A 286 -30.66 -0.92 -1.14
N GLY A 287 -31.92 -0.69 -0.76
CA GLY A 287 -32.93 -1.74 -0.60
C GLY A 287 -32.89 -2.45 0.76
N LEU A 288 -31.92 -2.14 1.61
CA LEU A 288 -31.86 -2.62 2.99
C LEU A 288 -32.43 -1.59 3.97
N ASN A 289 -33.14 -2.07 4.97
CA ASN A 289 -33.57 -1.29 6.13
C ASN A 289 -32.91 -1.86 7.39
N VAL A 290 -32.13 -1.02 8.08
CA VAL A 290 -31.24 -1.44 9.16
C VAL A 290 -31.63 -0.80 10.49
N THR A 291 -31.56 -1.61 11.55
CA THR A 291 -31.67 -1.19 12.95
C THR A 291 -30.40 -1.64 13.70
N GLU A 292 -30.28 -1.37 15.00
CA GLU A 292 -29.10 -1.80 15.77
C GLU A 292 -28.95 -3.33 15.89
N THR A 293 -30.02 -4.10 15.66
CA THR A 293 -30.05 -5.54 15.90
C THR A 293 -30.48 -6.38 14.69
N GLU A 294 -31.07 -5.76 13.67
CA GLU A 294 -31.66 -6.47 12.54
C GLU A 294 -31.52 -5.67 11.25
N ILE A 295 -31.28 -6.40 10.16
CA ILE A 295 -31.32 -5.91 8.78
C ILE A 295 -32.52 -6.59 8.10
N SER A 296 -33.41 -5.80 7.51
CA SER A 296 -34.61 -6.26 6.79
C SER A 296 -34.58 -5.78 5.35
N TYR A 297 -35.16 -6.56 4.44
CA TYR A 297 -35.07 -6.28 3.01
C TYR A 297 -36.22 -6.94 2.23
N THR A 298 -36.56 -6.33 1.10
CA THR A 298 -37.61 -6.79 0.19
C THR A 298 -37.03 -6.91 -1.21
N ASP A 299 -37.28 -8.04 -1.87
CA ASP A 299 -36.81 -8.34 -3.22
C ASP A 299 -35.30 -8.09 -3.44
N ALA A 300 -34.49 -8.26 -2.39
CA ALA A 300 -33.05 -8.09 -2.45
C ALA A 300 -32.41 -9.17 -3.33
N LYS A 301 -31.52 -8.76 -4.23
CA LYS A 301 -30.85 -9.68 -5.14
C LYS A 301 -29.75 -10.47 -4.41
N PRO A 302 -29.35 -11.64 -4.92
CA PRO A 302 -28.20 -12.35 -4.36
C PRO A 302 -26.91 -11.55 -4.56
N GLY A 303 -26.04 -11.53 -3.57
CA GLY A 303 -24.79 -10.76 -3.64
C GLY A 303 -24.24 -10.41 -2.27
N LYS A 304 -23.18 -9.62 -2.28
CA LYS A 304 -22.53 -9.10 -1.08
C LYS A 304 -23.10 -7.72 -0.72
N TYR A 305 -23.44 -7.56 0.55
CA TYR A 305 -24.01 -6.34 1.11
C TYR A 305 -23.16 -5.82 2.27
N THR A 306 -23.25 -4.52 2.51
CA THR A 306 -22.46 -3.78 3.49
C THR A 306 -23.36 -2.97 4.41
N VAL A 307 -23.03 -2.98 5.71
CA VAL A 307 -23.61 -2.09 6.72
C VAL A 307 -22.48 -1.27 7.33
N ASN A 308 -22.66 0.05 7.37
CA ASN A 308 -21.72 0.98 7.99
C ASN A 308 -22.33 1.54 9.28
N VAL A 309 -21.49 1.64 10.31
CA VAL A 309 -21.79 2.30 11.58
C VAL A 309 -20.79 3.46 11.69
N GLU A 310 -21.30 4.67 11.54
CA GLU A 310 -20.52 5.90 11.59
C GLU A 310 -20.82 6.66 12.88
N ASP A 311 -19.87 7.47 13.33
CA ASP A 311 -20.05 8.37 14.46
C ASP A 311 -20.48 9.74 13.93
N GLU A 312 -21.68 10.20 14.31
CA GLU A 312 -22.22 11.51 13.90
C GLU A 312 -21.27 12.67 14.26
N SER A 313 -20.48 12.51 15.33
CA SER A 313 -19.52 13.53 15.76
C SER A 313 -18.20 13.53 14.99
N GLY A 314 -17.93 12.47 14.22
CA GLY A 314 -16.66 12.26 13.51
C GLY A 314 -15.46 11.96 14.42
N LYS A 315 -15.65 11.82 15.74
CA LYS A 315 -14.59 11.58 16.73
C LYS A 315 -14.00 10.18 16.60
N TYR A 316 -14.86 9.19 16.38
CA TYR A 316 -14.45 7.78 16.32
C TYR A 316 -14.42 7.26 14.89
N ALA A 317 -13.54 6.29 14.65
CA ALA A 317 -13.47 5.61 13.37
C ALA A 317 -14.78 4.88 13.06
N PRO A 318 -15.24 4.89 11.80
CA PRO A 318 -16.40 4.09 11.39
C PRO A 318 -16.07 2.59 11.43
N MET A 319 -17.10 1.78 11.59
CA MET A 319 -17.00 0.31 11.50
C MET A 319 -17.96 -0.22 10.45
N THR A 320 -17.59 -1.32 9.82
CA THR A 320 -18.35 -1.90 8.73
C THR A 320 -18.51 -3.41 8.94
N ALA A 321 -19.70 -3.92 8.65
CA ALA A 321 -19.95 -5.35 8.50
C ALA A 321 -20.32 -5.66 7.04
N GLN A 322 -19.93 -6.86 6.60
CA GLN A 322 -20.30 -7.39 5.29
C GLN A 322 -20.98 -8.74 5.49
N PHE A 323 -22.03 -8.98 4.71
CA PHE A 323 -22.78 -10.24 4.70
C PHE A 323 -23.21 -10.57 3.27
N ILE A 324 -23.61 -11.81 3.05
CA ILE A 324 -24.01 -12.32 1.74
C ILE A 324 -25.48 -12.72 1.79
N LEU A 325 -26.24 -12.25 0.80
CA LEU A 325 -27.54 -12.81 0.48
C LEU A 325 -27.38 -13.85 -0.62
N SER A 326 -27.84 -15.06 -0.35
CA SER A 326 -27.60 -16.22 -1.20
C SER A 326 -28.86 -16.80 -1.85
N THR A 327 -28.70 -17.42 -3.02
CA THR A 327 -29.72 -18.26 -3.67
C THR A 327 -29.10 -19.53 -4.25
N ASN A 328 -29.94 -20.54 -4.48
CA ASN A 328 -29.59 -21.73 -5.25
C ASN A 328 -29.95 -21.59 -6.74
N ASP A 329 -30.60 -20.49 -7.13
CA ASP A 329 -30.97 -20.22 -8.50
C ASP A 329 -29.74 -19.98 -9.38
N VAL A 330 -29.82 -20.38 -10.65
CA VAL A 330 -28.78 -20.10 -11.65
C VAL A 330 -29.43 -19.36 -12.81
N PRO A 331 -29.35 -18.01 -12.83
CA PRO A 331 -30.13 -17.19 -13.76
C PRO A 331 -29.53 -17.10 -15.16
N VAL A 332 -28.47 -17.86 -15.44
CA VAL A 332 -27.74 -17.81 -16.70
C VAL A 332 -27.77 -19.16 -17.40
N LYS A 333 -27.81 -19.13 -18.73
CA LYS A 333 -27.61 -20.30 -19.59
C LYS A 333 -26.79 -19.94 -20.81
N PHE A 334 -25.93 -20.85 -21.25
CA PHE A 334 -25.20 -20.76 -22.49
C PHE A 334 -25.97 -21.51 -23.58
N SER A 335 -26.46 -20.78 -24.59
CA SER A 335 -27.21 -21.32 -25.73
C SER A 335 -26.83 -20.54 -26.98
N ASP A 336 -26.82 -21.22 -28.13
CA ASP A 336 -26.59 -20.58 -29.43
C ASP A 336 -25.27 -19.77 -29.49
N GLY A 337 -24.25 -20.25 -28.77
CA GLY A 337 -22.93 -19.62 -28.70
C GLY A 337 -22.85 -18.37 -27.81
N LYS A 338 -23.88 -18.10 -27.00
CA LYS A 338 -23.99 -16.90 -26.15
C LYS A 338 -24.47 -17.23 -24.75
N LEU A 339 -23.98 -16.45 -23.78
CA LEU A 339 -24.55 -16.44 -22.43
C LEU A 339 -25.81 -15.57 -22.41
N THR A 340 -26.92 -16.16 -22.02
CA THR A 340 -28.26 -15.56 -22.01
C THR A 340 -28.94 -15.82 -20.66
N ALA A 341 -30.08 -15.17 -20.41
CA ALA A 341 -30.86 -15.44 -19.20
C ALA A 341 -31.47 -16.85 -19.27
N ALA A 342 -31.43 -17.57 -18.15
CA ALA A 342 -32.06 -18.87 -18.03
C ALA A 342 -33.59 -18.78 -18.09
N ASP A 343 -34.26 -19.90 -18.37
CA ASP A 343 -35.72 -19.91 -18.48
C ASP A 343 -36.36 -19.54 -17.12
N GLY A 344 -37.27 -18.57 -17.13
CA GLY A 344 -37.90 -18.04 -15.91
C GLY A 344 -37.13 -16.94 -15.21
N PHE A 345 -35.96 -16.53 -15.73
CA PHE A 345 -35.16 -15.43 -15.19
C PHE A 345 -35.15 -14.23 -16.14
N THR A 346 -34.89 -13.06 -15.57
CA THR A 346 -34.81 -11.80 -16.30
C THR A 346 -33.39 -11.50 -16.75
N ASP A 347 -33.23 -10.57 -17.71
CA ASP A 347 -31.91 -10.04 -18.06
C ASP A 347 -31.22 -9.32 -16.89
N GLU A 348 -32.00 -8.77 -15.95
CA GLU A 348 -31.48 -8.17 -14.71
C GLU A 348 -30.86 -9.22 -13.79
N ASP A 349 -31.49 -10.40 -13.66
CA ASP A 349 -30.94 -11.50 -12.84
C ASP A 349 -29.63 -12.03 -13.43
N LYS A 350 -29.55 -12.14 -14.75
CA LYS A 350 -28.31 -12.46 -15.48
C LYS A 350 -27.24 -11.39 -15.24
N ALA A 351 -27.60 -10.11 -15.34
CA ALA A 351 -26.67 -9.02 -15.10
C ALA A 351 -26.14 -9.04 -13.66
N ASN A 352 -27.02 -9.28 -12.68
CA ASN A 352 -26.63 -9.40 -11.27
C ASN A 352 -25.67 -10.59 -11.03
N PHE A 353 -25.91 -11.74 -11.66
CA PHE A 353 -25.00 -12.88 -11.60
C PHE A 353 -23.61 -12.56 -12.14
N LEU A 354 -23.53 -11.86 -13.28
CA LEU A 354 -22.26 -11.45 -13.89
C LEU A 354 -21.55 -10.36 -13.10
N ASN A 355 -22.29 -9.41 -12.50
CA ASN A 355 -21.72 -8.38 -11.63
C ASN A 355 -21.08 -8.98 -10.37
N ASN A 356 -21.60 -10.10 -9.89
CA ASN A 356 -21.07 -10.83 -8.74
C ASN A 356 -20.06 -11.93 -9.11
N LEU A 357 -19.67 -12.05 -10.39
CA LEU A 357 -18.73 -13.08 -10.85
C LEU A 357 -17.39 -12.93 -10.14
N ALA A 358 -17.01 -13.94 -9.35
CA ALA A 358 -15.79 -13.95 -8.55
C ALA A 358 -14.63 -14.59 -9.31
N THR A 359 -14.87 -15.79 -9.87
CA THR A 359 -13.89 -16.53 -10.67
C THR A 359 -14.54 -17.18 -11.88
N VAL A 360 -13.70 -17.43 -12.88
CA VAL A 360 -14.00 -18.23 -14.06
C VAL A 360 -12.96 -19.32 -14.13
N ASP A 361 -13.41 -20.57 -14.02
CA ASP A 361 -12.53 -21.72 -14.19
C ASP A 361 -12.63 -22.21 -15.63
N ILE A 362 -11.49 -22.35 -16.29
CA ILE A 362 -11.39 -22.83 -17.66
C ILE A 362 -10.50 -24.08 -17.62
N ASN A 363 -11.13 -25.23 -17.83
CA ASN A 363 -10.59 -26.54 -17.48
C ASN A 363 -10.16 -26.55 -16.00
N ASP A 364 -8.90 -26.87 -15.72
CA ASP A 364 -8.35 -26.90 -14.37
C ASP A 364 -7.72 -25.56 -13.92
N THR A 365 -7.83 -24.50 -14.74
CA THR A 365 -7.22 -23.20 -14.44
C THR A 365 -8.26 -22.19 -13.97
N SER A 366 -8.07 -21.65 -12.76
CA SER A 366 -8.95 -20.61 -12.21
C SER A 366 -8.43 -19.20 -12.51
N TYR A 367 -9.29 -18.37 -13.07
CA TYR A 367 -9.03 -16.97 -13.38
C TYR A 367 -9.91 -16.06 -12.53
N LYS A 368 -9.33 -14.97 -12.02
CA LYS A 368 -10.07 -13.95 -11.26
C LYS A 368 -10.96 -13.14 -12.20
N ALA A 369 -12.22 -12.94 -11.84
CA ALA A 369 -13.13 -12.04 -12.55
C ALA A 369 -13.15 -10.62 -11.94
N THR A 370 -12.59 -10.44 -10.74
CA THR A 370 -12.50 -9.14 -10.04
C THR A 370 -11.06 -8.79 -9.61
N GLY A 371 -10.78 -7.49 -9.48
CA GLY A 371 -9.46 -6.96 -9.05
C GLY A 371 -8.47 -6.72 -10.20
N SER A 372 -7.17 -6.86 -9.91
CA SER A 372 -6.11 -6.73 -10.92
C SER A 372 -5.95 -8.03 -11.72
N LYS A 373 -5.61 -7.91 -13.02
CA LYS A 373 -5.37 -9.06 -13.93
C LYS A 373 -6.61 -9.95 -14.10
N THR A 374 -7.77 -9.33 -14.30
CA THR A 374 -9.04 -10.04 -14.43
C THR A 374 -9.28 -10.57 -15.84
N ILE A 375 -10.00 -11.67 -15.92
CA ILE A 375 -10.52 -12.19 -17.19
C ILE A 375 -11.80 -11.46 -17.57
N LYS A 376 -11.90 -11.07 -18.85
CA LYS A 376 -13.14 -10.61 -19.48
C LYS A 376 -13.58 -11.65 -20.50
N LEU A 377 -14.18 -12.74 -20.01
CA LEU A 377 -14.48 -13.91 -20.84
C LEU A 377 -15.54 -13.61 -21.93
N PHE A 378 -16.52 -12.78 -21.62
CA PHE A 378 -17.65 -12.51 -22.51
C PHE A 378 -17.49 -11.17 -23.23
N LYS A 379 -17.81 -11.15 -24.52
CA LYS A 379 -18.02 -9.92 -25.29
C LYS A 379 -19.34 -9.27 -24.88
N GLU A 380 -19.54 -8.01 -25.27
CA GLU A 380 -20.78 -7.27 -24.99
C GLU A 380 -22.05 -7.98 -25.48
N ASP A 381 -21.94 -8.79 -26.54
CA ASP A 381 -23.05 -9.52 -27.13
C ASP A 381 -23.31 -10.91 -26.49
N GLY A 382 -22.60 -11.22 -25.40
CA GLY A 382 -22.69 -12.47 -24.64
C GLY A 382 -21.90 -13.64 -25.23
N SER A 383 -21.26 -13.49 -26.39
CA SER A 383 -20.38 -14.52 -26.95
C SER A 383 -19.04 -14.60 -26.22
N ILE A 384 -18.33 -15.73 -26.34
CA ILE A 384 -17.00 -15.88 -25.76
C ILE A 384 -15.95 -15.10 -26.54
N ASP A 385 -15.08 -14.41 -25.81
CA ASP A 385 -13.85 -13.86 -26.34
C ASP A 385 -12.71 -14.90 -26.30
N PHE A 386 -12.55 -15.65 -27.39
CA PHE A 386 -11.46 -16.63 -27.52
C PHE A 386 -10.07 -15.99 -27.65
N ASP A 387 -9.99 -14.68 -27.90
CA ASP A 387 -8.72 -13.95 -27.96
C ASP A 387 -8.32 -13.33 -26.61
N VAL A 388 -9.09 -13.60 -25.54
CA VAL A 388 -8.83 -13.05 -24.21
C VAL A 388 -7.44 -13.44 -23.69
N THR A 389 -6.76 -12.46 -23.11
CA THR A 389 -5.46 -12.62 -22.47
C THR A 389 -5.52 -12.21 -21.00
N VAL A 390 -4.74 -12.88 -20.17
CA VAL A 390 -4.55 -12.52 -18.75
C VAL A 390 -3.06 -12.46 -18.48
N SER A 391 -2.56 -11.28 -18.07
CA SER A 391 -1.12 -11.02 -17.90
C SER A 391 -0.30 -11.37 -19.16
N ASP A 392 -0.77 -10.90 -20.32
CA ASP A 392 -0.15 -11.11 -21.65
C ASP A 392 -0.11 -12.58 -22.14
N ALA A 393 -0.64 -13.52 -21.37
CA ALA A 393 -0.81 -14.91 -21.79
C ALA A 393 -2.20 -15.13 -22.38
N LYS A 394 -2.28 -15.82 -23.52
CA LYS A 394 -3.57 -16.25 -24.10
C LYS A 394 -4.21 -17.30 -23.21
N VAL A 395 -5.51 -17.16 -23.00
CA VAL A 395 -6.29 -18.13 -22.22
C VAL A 395 -6.64 -19.37 -23.05
N PHE A 396 -6.96 -19.17 -24.33
CA PHE A 396 -7.31 -20.25 -25.26
C PHE A 396 -6.18 -20.47 -26.27
N GLU A 397 -5.19 -21.29 -25.91
CA GLU A 397 -3.99 -21.49 -26.74
C GLU A 397 -4.20 -22.51 -27.87
N ASN A 398 -5.09 -23.48 -27.68
CA ASN A 398 -5.27 -24.61 -28.60
C ASN A 398 -6.68 -24.66 -29.17
N ASN A 399 -6.82 -25.22 -30.37
CA ASN A 399 -8.12 -25.66 -30.83
C ASN A 399 -8.58 -26.84 -29.97
N GLY A 400 -9.85 -26.84 -29.57
CA GLY A 400 -10.35 -27.87 -28.67
C GLY A 400 -11.63 -27.49 -27.93
N THR A 401 -12.09 -28.42 -27.11
CA THR A 401 -13.22 -28.20 -26.20
C THR A 401 -12.68 -27.72 -24.86
N TYR A 402 -13.32 -26.68 -24.31
CA TYR A 402 -13.00 -26.07 -23.04
C TYR A 402 -14.20 -26.18 -22.11
N ASN A 403 -13.96 -26.62 -20.88
CA ASN A 403 -14.96 -26.63 -19.82
C ASN A 403 -14.87 -25.31 -19.07
N ILE A 404 -15.96 -24.56 -19.03
CA ILE A 404 -16.02 -23.26 -18.36
C ILE A 404 -16.96 -23.36 -17.19
N THR A 405 -16.50 -22.93 -16.01
CA THR A 405 -17.30 -22.83 -14.79
C THR A 405 -17.29 -21.41 -14.27
N LEU A 406 -18.47 -20.83 -14.09
CA LEU A 406 -18.68 -19.48 -13.56
C LEU A 406 -19.05 -19.58 -12.08
N ASN A 407 -18.29 -18.91 -11.22
CA ASN A 407 -18.54 -18.84 -9.78
C ASN A 407 -18.88 -17.40 -9.38
N SER A 408 -20.11 -17.16 -8.92
CA SER A 408 -20.59 -15.82 -8.55
C SER A 408 -20.95 -15.74 -7.07
N THR A 409 -20.55 -14.64 -6.42
CA THR A 409 -20.86 -14.38 -5.01
C THR A 409 -22.37 -14.25 -4.80
N GLY A 410 -22.92 -14.90 -3.78
CA GLY A 410 -24.37 -14.96 -3.54
C GLY A 410 -25.11 -16.05 -4.34
N TYR A 411 -24.41 -16.81 -5.20
CA TYR A 411 -25.00 -17.91 -5.95
C TYR A 411 -24.32 -19.23 -5.53
N ASN A 412 -25.07 -20.08 -4.83
CA ASN A 412 -24.51 -21.30 -4.23
C ASN A 412 -24.14 -22.37 -5.26
N ALA A 413 -24.80 -22.34 -6.43
CA ALA A 413 -24.56 -23.28 -7.52
C ALA A 413 -23.74 -22.60 -8.63
N PRO A 414 -22.54 -23.12 -8.96
CA PRO A 414 -21.78 -22.62 -10.09
C PRO A 414 -22.44 -23.00 -11.42
N TYR A 415 -22.23 -22.20 -12.46
CA TYR A 415 -22.73 -22.51 -13.80
C TYR A 415 -21.63 -23.07 -14.69
N SER A 416 -21.78 -24.31 -15.17
CA SER A 416 -20.78 -24.97 -16.02
C SER A 416 -21.32 -25.28 -17.41
N PHE A 417 -20.49 -25.07 -18.43
CA PHE A 417 -20.83 -25.35 -19.83
C PHE A 417 -19.57 -25.63 -20.66
N GLU A 418 -19.74 -26.32 -21.78
CA GLU A 418 -18.65 -26.63 -22.71
C GLU A 418 -18.69 -25.74 -23.94
N VAL A 419 -17.53 -25.32 -24.41
CA VAL A 419 -17.39 -24.56 -25.67
C VAL A 419 -16.27 -25.10 -26.52
N LYS A 420 -16.42 -25.01 -27.84
CA LYS A 420 -15.37 -25.38 -28.79
C LYS A 420 -14.74 -24.13 -29.37
N ASN A 421 -13.41 -24.04 -29.23
CA ASN A 421 -12.62 -23.09 -29.97
C ASN A 421 -12.22 -23.74 -31.30
N ASP A 422 -13.03 -23.50 -32.33
CA ASP A 422 -12.68 -23.82 -33.70
C ASP A 422 -12.16 -22.53 -34.35
N VAL A 423 -10.92 -22.13 -34.06
CA VAL A 423 -10.29 -21.05 -34.83
C VAL A 423 -10.23 -21.55 -36.27
N GLN A 424 -11.12 -21.06 -37.12
CA GLN A 424 -10.92 -21.21 -38.55
C GLN A 424 -9.60 -20.52 -38.85
N ASN A 425 -8.59 -21.30 -39.26
CA ASN A 425 -7.49 -20.76 -40.03
C ASN A 425 -8.10 -20.06 -41.25
N THR A 426 -8.32 -18.75 -41.15
CA THR A 426 -8.38 -17.88 -42.32
C THR A 426 -6.98 -17.89 -42.91
N THR A 427 -6.70 -18.95 -43.65
CA THR A 427 -5.73 -18.91 -44.73
C THR A 427 -6.20 -17.77 -45.61
N ALA A 428 -5.53 -16.63 -45.51
CA ALA A 428 -5.74 -15.52 -46.43
C ALA A 428 -5.47 -16.08 -47.83
N ALA A 429 -6.54 -16.40 -48.56
CA ALA A 429 -6.49 -16.67 -49.98
C ALA A 429 -6.11 -15.33 -50.64
N THR A 430 -4.80 -15.10 -50.78
CA THR A 430 -4.28 -14.03 -51.61
C THR A 430 -4.65 -14.38 -53.05
N THR A 431 -5.69 -13.75 -53.58
CA THR A 431 -6.04 -13.79 -55.00
C THR A 431 -4.98 -13.03 -55.78
N ALA A 432 -3.80 -13.63 -55.95
CA ALA A 432 -2.79 -13.17 -56.87
C ALA A 432 -3.26 -13.49 -58.30
N LYS A 433 -3.81 -12.48 -58.96
CA LYS A 433 -4.05 -12.47 -60.39
C LYS A 433 -2.68 -12.44 -61.08
N THR A 434 -2.27 -13.53 -61.74
CA THR A 434 -1.13 -13.47 -62.66
C THR A 434 -1.39 -14.31 -63.90
N THR A 435 -1.43 -13.61 -65.03
CA THR A 435 -1.55 -14.13 -66.37
C THR A 435 -0.35 -15.01 -66.72
N LYS A 436 -0.66 -16.16 -67.33
CA LYS A 436 0.22 -17.20 -67.88
C LYS A 436 1.52 -16.68 -68.51
N THR A 437 2.66 -17.34 -68.25
CA THR A 437 3.48 -18.00 -69.30
C THR A 437 4.43 -19.08 -68.75
N THR A 438 3.99 -20.34 -68.90
CA THR A 438 4.67 -21.52 -69.47
C THR A 438 6.20 -21.79 -69.30
N LYS A 439 6.47 -22.99 -68.74
CA LYS A 439 7.47 -24.04 -69.12
C LYS A 439 8.96 -23.93 -68.74
N LYS A 440 9.41 -24.81 -67.82
CA LYS A 440 10.26 -26.03 -68.01
C LYS A 440 11.02 -26.33 -66.70
N THR A 441 10.73 -27.44 -65.99
CA THR A 441 11.36 -28.79 -66.01
C THR A 441 12.71 -28.91 -65.29
N THR A 442 12.81 -29.96 -64.44
CA THR A 442 14.01 -30.76 -64.05
C THR A 442 14.76 -30.25 -62.79
N LYS A 443 15.22 -31.02 -61.79
CA LYS A 443 15.13 -32.43 -61.29
C LYS A 443 16.13 -32.50 -60.09
N THR A 444 15.93 -33.45 -59.14
CA THR A 444 16.97 -34.17 -58.33
C THR A 444 17.75 -33.37 -57.25
N THR A 445 18.14 -33.83 -56.03
CA THR A 445 18.09 -35.11 -55.25
C THR A 445 18.55 -34.87 -53.79
N THR A 446 18.03 -35.66 -52.82
CA THR A 446 18.63 -36.25 -51.56
C THR A 446 19.70 -35.49 -50.73
N SER A 447 19.69 -35.49 -49.38
CA SER A 447 20.04 -36.65 -48.50
C SER A 447 19.86 -36.34 -46.99
N ALA A 448 19.82 -37.40 -46.17
CA ALA A 448 19.50 -37.53 -44.73
C ALA A 448 20.51 -36.97 -43.70
N SER A 449 20.12 -36.91 -42.41
CA SER A 449 20.71 -37.73 -41.30
C SER A 449 20.59 -37.14 -39.86
N ASN A 450 19.99 -37.96 -38.98
CA ASN A 450 20.29 -38.27 -37.56
C ASN A 450 20.07 -37.31 -36.36
N SER A 451 19.34 -37.86 -35.38
CA SER A 451 19.30 -37.54 -33.94
C SER A 451 20.55 -38.06 -33.18
N PRO A 452 20.72 -37.76 -31.87
CA PRO A 452 20.22 -38.69 -30.84
C PRO A 452 19.66 -38.01 -29.56
N LYS A 453 19.14 -38.88 -28.68
CA LYS A 453 18.29 -38.68 -27.50
C LYS A 453 18.97 -39.26 -26.27
N THR A 454 18.92 -38.58 -25.11
CA THR A 454 19.06 -39.11 -23.73
C THR A 454 18.53 -38.02 -22.78
N GLY A 455 17.82 -38.21 -21.67
CA GLY A 455 17.41 -39.35 -20.86
C GLY A 455 16.76 -38.76 -19.58
N VAL A 456 15.73 -39.42 -19.07
CA VAL A 456 14.85 -39.03 -17.95
C VAL A 456 15.46 -39.30 -16.57
N ASN A 457 15.04 -38.56 -15.54
CA ASN A 457 14.76 -39.09 -14.19
C ASN A 457 13.79 -38.17 -13.43
N GLY A 458 12.75 -38.76 -12.85
CA GLY A 458 11.74 -38.08 -12.04
C GLY A 458 11.94 -38.27 -10.53
N MET A 459 11.27 -37.41 -9.76
CA MET A 459 10.91 -37.58 -8.34
C MET A 459 9.80 -36.53 -8.08
N ALA A 460 8.54 -36.95 -8.04
CA ALA A 460 7.79 -37.24 -6.80
C ALA A 460 7.50 -35.98 -5.96
N LEU A 461 6.35 -35.35 -6.24
CA LEU A 461 5.69 -34.34 -5.41
C LEU A 461 4.76 -35.05 -4.39
N PRO A 462 4.81 -34.75 -3.08
CA PRO A 462 3.78 -35.19 -2.16
C PRO A 462 2.56 -34.27 -2.23
N LEU A 463 1.41 -34.90 -2.45
CA LEU A 463 0.05 -34.39 -2.32
C LEU A 463 -0.20 -33.90 -0.88
N ALA A 464 -0.62 -32.64 -0.71
CA ALA A 464 -1.25 -32.16 0.52
C ALA A 464 -2.73 -31.87 0.22
N VAL A 465 -3.57 -32.79 0.69
CA VAL A 465 -5.02 -32.71 0.73
C VAL A 465 -5.41 -31.72 1.85
N LEU A 466 -6.04 -30.59 1.52
CA LEU A 466 -6.72 -29.76 2.52
C LEU A 466 -8.21 -30.10 2.50
N ALA A 467 -8.63 -30.89 3.49
CA ALA A 467 -10.02 -31.24 3.72
C ALA A 467 -10.73 -30.11 4.47
N PHE A 468 -11.88 -29.67 3.93
CA PHE A 468 -12.89 -28.90 4.61
C PHE A 468 -13.51 -29.70 5.76
N ALA A 469 -13.65 -29.09 6.94
CA ALA A 469 -14.58 -29.54 7.96
C ALA A 469 -15.05 -28.35 8.80
N GLY A 470 -16.30 -27.94 8.59
CA GLY A 470 -17.06 -27.18 9.57
C GLY A 470 -17.61 -28.11 10.64
N ALA A 471 -17.71 -27.62 11.87
CA ALA A 471 -18.62 -28.16 12.88
C ALA A 471 -18.94 -27.09 13.93
N THR A 472 -20.23 -26.84 14.06
CA THR A 472 -20.90 -26.03 15.06
C THR A 472 -20.90 -26.69 16.45
N ALA A 473 -21.18 -25.84 17.44
CA ALA A 473 -21.07 -26.01 18.89
C ALA A 473 -21.69 -27.27 19.53
N PHE A 474 -21.12 -27.66 20.69
CA PHE A 474 -21.89 -28.26 21.78
C PHE A 474 -21.42 -27.75 23.15
N VAL A 475 -22.39 -27.20 23.88
CA VAL A 475 -22.34 -26.78 25.28
C VAL A 475 -22.15 -28.01 26.18
N LEU A 476 -21.28 -27.95 27.19
CA LEU A 476 -21.47 -28.71 28.42
C LEU A 476 -20.87 -27.98 29.64
N ARG A 477 -21.79 -27.56 30.49
CA ARG A 477 -21.63 -27.05 31.84
C ARG A 477 -21.38 -28.22 32.81
N LYS A 478 -20.30 -28.20 33.59
CA LYS A 478 -20.35 -28.66 35.00
C LYS A 478 -19.14 -28.23 35.84
N LYS A 479 -19.47 -27.69 37.02
CA LYS A 479 -18.62 -27.48 38.20
C LYS A 479 -17.96 -28.79 38.67
N ASN A 480 -16.75 -28.70 39.23
CA ASN A 480 -16.51 -28.82 40.67
C ASN A 480 -15.03 -28.57 41.00
N ASP A 481 -14.87 -27.99 42.20
CA ASP A 481 -13.68 -27.68 43.02
C ASP A 481 -12.75 -26.54 42.59
#